data_AF-A0A661PN08-F1
#
_entry.id   AF-A0A661PN08-F1
#
_cell.length_a   1.000
_cell.length_b   1.000
_cell.length_c   1.000
_cell.angle_alpha   90.00
_cell.angle_beta   90.00
_cell.angle_gamma   90.00
#
_symmetry.space_group_name_H-M   'P 1'
#
loop_
_entity.id
_entity.type
_entity.pdbx_description
1 polymer ?
#
loop_
_entity_poly.entity_id
_entity_poly.type
_entity_poly.pdbx_seq_one_letter_code
_entity_poly.pdbx_strand_id
1 'polypeptide(L)'
;MRAVLTNSVILLFVWVSLFSACAPPVGIYHTVKPGQTLYRIAKTYGIEESRLAQINNINDPTQLKVNQRLYIPGISQPRKVPSTASTSASKSPRVTTASPATQKKPAVVARQPTVKKPAATKTTSTAKPVKGTFIWPAKGKLLNKFGKQDKNVYKGIEIGVPKGTSVVAAASGKVIYSGSAIAGYGNLVILEHSDSYFSVYGYNHKNLVKMDDYVGQGDKIALSGLPPNGQSARLHFEIRKGKSAVNPILYLP
;
A
#
# COMPACT_ATOMS: atom_id res chain seq x y z
N MET A 1 -25.61 86.33 3.70
CA MET A 1 -24.40 85.55 4.06
C MET A 1 -24.83 84.39 4.94
N ARG A 2 -24.54 83.14 4.51
CA ARG A 2 -24.18 81.93 5.29
C ARG A 2 -25.11 81.47 6.45
N ALA A 3 -25.46 80.21 6.67
CA ALA A 3 -25.04 78.92 6.12
C ALA A 3 -25.88 77.76 6.75
N VAL A 4 -26.16 76.73 5.92
CA VAL A 4 -26.03 75.26 6.14
C VAL A 4 -26.96 74.59 7.18
N LEU A 5 -28.05 73.92 6.77
CA LEU A 5 -28.22 72.54 6.24
C LEU A 5 -27.95 71.42 7.27
N THR A 6 -29.04 70.77 7.69
CA THR A 6 -29.16 69.54 8.48
C THR A 6 -28.66 68.33 7.70
N ASN A 7 -27.88 67.46 8.33
CA ASN A 7 -27.40 66.21 7.74
C ASN A 7 -27.81 65.03 8.64
N SER A 8 -28.94 64.39 8.31
CA SER A 8 -29.36 63.13 8.92
C SER A 8 -28.74 61.97 8.14
N VAL A 9 -27.80 61.27 8.77
CA VAL A 9 -27.18 60.04 8.25
C VAL A 9 -28.12 58.87 8.51
N ILE A 10 -28.76 58.35 7.46
CA ILE A 10 -29.52 57.10 7.50
C ILE A 10 -28.54 55.94 7.31
N LEU A 11 -28.28 55.18 8.37
CA LEU A 11 -27.52 53.93 8.34
C LEU A 11 -28.40 52.80 7.76
N LEU A 12 -28.22 52.46 6.49
CA LEU A 12 -28.78 51.26 5.87
C LEU A 12 -27.86 50.07 6.17
N PHE A 13 -28.20 49.29 7.20
CA PHE A 13 -27.62 47.97 7.45
C PHE A 13 -28.11 47.00 6.38
N VAL A 14 -27.32 46.80 5.33
CA VAL A 14 -27.52 45.71 4.37
C VAL A 14 -27.11 44.41 5.05
N TRP A 15 -28.09 43.67 5.56
CA TRP A 15 -27.89 42.32 6.07
C TRP A 15 -27.74 41.37 4.87
N VAL A 16 -26.51 41.20 4.40
CA VAL A 16 -26.19 40.20 3.37
C VAL A 16 -26.32 38.82 4.01
N SER A 17 -27.47 38.17 3.84
CA SER A 17 -27.62 36.75 4.12
C SER A 17 -26.79 35.95 3.12
N LEU A 18 -25.57 35.55 3.52
CA LEU A 18 -24.82 34.52 2.81
C LEU A 18 -25.56 33.19 2.96
N PHE A 19 -26.46 32.90 2.02
CA PHE A 19 -26.90 31.53 1.76
C PHE A 19 -25.67 30.75 1.27
N SER A 20 -25.00 30.04 2.18
CA SER A 20 -24.05 29.00 1.81
C SER A 20 -24.84 27.89 1.12
N ALA A 21 -24.92 27.97 -0.21
CA ALA A 21 -25.41 26.88 -1.03
C ALA A 21 -24.48 25.68 -0.85
N CYS A 22 -24.93 24.70 -0.07
CA CYS A 22 -24.25 23.42 0.06
C CYS A 22 -24.46 22.65 -1.26
N ALA A 23 -23.55 22.85 -2.22
CA ALA A 23 -23.53 22.01 -3.41
C ALA A 23 -23.26 20.56 -2.97
N PRO A 24 -24.06 19.57 -3.41
CA PRO A 24 -23.85 18.18 -3.03
C PRO A 24 -22.45 17.75 -3.49
N PRO A 25 -21.72 16.96 -2.69
CA PRO A 25 -20.40 16.50 -3.07
C PRO A 25 -20.50 15.73 -4.39
N VAL A 26 -19.84 16.24 -5.42
CA VAL A 26 -19.77 15.59 -6.74
C VAL A 26 -18.92 14.32 -6.59
N GLY A 27 -19.37 13.22 -7.19
CA GLY A 27 -18.61 11.97 -7.20
C GLY A 27 -19.34 10.85 -7.93
N ILE A 28 -18.62 9.75 -8.17
CA ILE A 28 -19.14 8.54 -8.83
C ILE A 28 -18.95 7.31 -7.95
N TYR A 29 -19.64 6.22 -8.30
CA TYR A 29 -19.37 4.91 -7.73
C TYR A 29 -18.50 4.07 -8.66
N HIS A 30 -17.44 3.47 -8.12
CA HIS A 30 -16.64 2.44 -8.76
C HIS A 30 -16.95 1.07 -8.16
N THR A 31 -17.28 0.08 -8.99
CA THR A 31 -17.45 -1.31 -8.55
C THR A 31 -16.12 -2.03 -8.65
N VAL A 32 -15.63 -2.54 -7.52
CA VAL A 32 -14.36 -3.27 -7.42
C VAL A 32 -14.43 -4.55 -8.26
N LYS A 33 -13.52 -4.68 -9.22
CA LYS A 33 -13.33 -5.88 -10.04
C LYS A 33 -12.31 -6.83 -9.41
N PRO A 34 -12.34 -8.13 -9.73
CA PRO A 34 -11.30 -9.07 -9.31
C PRO A 34 -9.90 -8.53 -9.61
N GLY A 35 -8.97 -8.63 -8.65
CA GLY A 35 -7.58 -8.19 -8.81
C GLY A 35 -7.33 -6.68 -8.72
N GLN A 36 -8.34 -5.88 -8.40
CA GLN A 36 -8.15 -4.47 -8.05
C GLN A 36 -7.88 -4.32 -6.55
N THR A 37 -7.05 -3.34 -6.21
CA THR A 37 -6.76 -2.95 -4.82
C THR A 37 -7.21 -1.51 -4.59
N LEU A 38 -7.44 -1.13 -3.32
CA LEU A 38 -7.84 0.22 -2.97
C LEU A 38 -6.80 1.24 -3.45
N TYR A 39 -5.52 0.95 -3.24
CA TYR A 39 -4.39 1.72 -3.79
C TYR A 39 -4.50 1.96 -5.30
N ARG A 40 -4.70 0.92 -6.12
CA ARG A 40 -4.78 1.05 -7.58
C ARG A 40 -5.98 1.89 -8.01
N ILE A 41 -7.13 1.69 -7.37
CA ILE A 41 -8.34 2.45 -7.63
C ILE A 41 -8.07 3.92 -7.29
N ALA A 42 -7.62 4.20 -6.06
CA ALA A 42 -7.30 5.54 -5.58
C ALA A 42 -6.34 6.26 -6.53
N LYS A 43 -5.23 5.60 -6.89
CA LYS A 43 -4.24 6.19 -7.79
C LYS A 43 -4.77 6.43 -9.20
N THR A 44 -5.56 5.52 -9.75
CA THR A 44 -6.17 5.70 -11.09
C THR A 44 -7.08 6.94 -11.12
N TYR A 45 -7.77 7.22 -10.02
CA TYR A 45 -8.61 8.40 -9.85
C TYR A 45 -7.86 9.63 -9.33
N GLY A 46 -6.57 9.53 -9.03
CA GLY A 46 -5.75 10.65 -8.53
C GLY A 46 -6.08 11.05 -7.08
N ILE A 47 -6.56 10.12 -6.26
CA ILE A 47 -6.91 10.33 -4.86
C ILE A 47 -5.95 9.54 -3.98
N GLU A 48 -5.58 10.09 -2.83
CA GLU A 48 -4.79 9.37 -1.81
C GLU A 48 -5.56 8.15 -1.29
N GLU A 49 -4.90 7.00 -1.19
CA GLU A 49 -5.54 5.75 -0.74
C GLU A 49 -6.16 5.90 0.65
N SER A 50 -5.43 6.51 1.59
CA SER A 50 -5.91 6.76 2.95
C SER A 50 -7.16 7.64 2.96
N ARG A 51 -7.21 8.65 2.09
CA ARG A 51 -8.38 9.50 1.90
C ARG A 51 -9.56 8.72 1.32
N LEU A 52 -9.31 7.92 0.28
CA LEU A 52 -10.35 7.08 -0.32
C LEU A 52 -10.90 6.05 0.69
N ALA A 53 -10.03 5.45 1.50
CA ALA A 53 -10.40 4.54 2.57
C ALA A 53 -11.31 5.22 3.61
N GLN A 54 -10.93 6.41 4.07
CA GLN A 54 -11.72 7.20 5.02
C GLN A 54 -13.12 7.53 4.50
N ILE A 55 -13.22 7.98 3.25
CA ILE A 55 -14.51 8.35 2.64
C ILE A 55 -15.42 7.12 2.50
N ASN A 56 -14.84 5.94 2.27
CA ASN A 56 -15.56 4.69 2.09
C ASN A 56 -15.66 3.85 3.36
N ASN A 57 -15.26 4.39 4.52
CA ASN A 57 -15.23 3.69 5.81
C ASN A 57 -14.48 2.35 5.76
N ILE A 58 -13.38 2.29 5.02
CA ILE A 58 -12.52 1.11 4.90
C ILE A 58 -11.41 1.22 5.95
N ASN A 59 -11.48 0.36 6.95
CA ASN A 59 -10.46 0.30 8.02
C ASN A 59 -9.21 -0.49 7.58
N ASP A 60 -9.39 -1.48 6.71
CA ASP A 60 -8.31 -2.31 6.18
C ASP A 60 -8.33 -2.28 4.64
N PRO A 61 -7.46 -1.48 4.01
CA PRO A 61 -7.34 -1.39 2.54
C PRO A 61 -7.01 -2.72 1.85
N THR A 62 -6.48 -3.70 2.59
CA THR A 62 -6.07 -5.00 2.07
C THR A 62 -7.24 -5.97 1.92
N GLN A 63 -8.39 -5.70 2.57
CA GLN A 63 -9.58 -6.57 2.59
C GLN A 63 -10.69 -6.13 1.64
N LEU A 64 -10.34 -5.42 0.58
CA LEU A 64 -11.31 -4.93 -0.39
C LEU A 64 -12.03 -6.10 -1.10
N LYS A 65 -13.36 -6.12 -1.07
CA LYS A 65 -14.16 -7.23 -1.64
C LYS A 65 -14.50 -6.97 -3.10
N VAL A 66 -14.50 -8.03 -3.91
CA VAL A 66 -15.04 -7.96 -5.28
C VAL A 66 -16.51 -7.56 -5.24
N ASN A 67 -16.94 -6.74 -6.20
CA ASN A 67 -18.26 -6.11 -6.31
C ASN A 67 -18.59 -5.08 -5.21
N GLN A 68 -17.66 -4.78 -4.31
CA GLN A 68 -17.83 -3.66 -3.39
C GLN A 68 -17.93 -2.35 -4.17
N ARG A 69 -18.91 -1.50 -3.83
CA ARG A 69 -19.05 -0.17 -4.41
C ARG A 69 -18.24 0.84 -3.59
N LEU A 70 -17.38 1.58 -4.27
CA LEU A 70 -16.59 2.66 -3.69
C LEU A 70 -17.07 4.00 -4.24
N TYR A 71 -17.42 4.91 -3.35
CA TYR A 71 -17.65 6.31 -3.67
C TYR A 71 -16.30 7.02 -3.90
N ILE A 72 -16.14 7.61 -5.09
CA ILE A 72 -14.96 8.35 -5.52
C ILE A 72 -15.36 9.83 -5.62
N PRO A 73 -14.95 10.71 -4.68
CA PRO A 73 -15.33 12.12 -4.72
C PRO A 73 -14.57 12.90 -5.80
N GLY A 74 -15.16 13.99 -6.27
CA GLY A 74 -14.52 14.95 -7.19
C GLY A 74 -14.32 14.43 -8.62
N ILE A 75 -14.86 13.27 -8.94
CA ILE A 75 -14.76 12.64 -10.27
C ILE A 75 -16.13 12.65 -10.93
N SER A 76 -16.18 13.14 -12.17
CA SER A 76 -17.40 13.19 -12.98
C SER A 76 -17.53 12.00 -13.94
N GLN A 77 -16.44 11.29 -14.25
CA GLN A 77 -16.42 10.20 -15.23
C GLN A 77 -15.63 8.98 -14.74
N PRO A 78 -16.16 7.75 -14.91
CA PRO A 78 -15.43 6.52 -14.57
C PRO A 78 -14.12 6.38 -15.33
N ARG A 79 -13.09 5.84 -14.67
CA ARG A 79 -11.79 5.51 -15.29
C ARG A 79 -11.57 4.01 -15.33
N LYS A 80 -10.82 3.54 -16.34
CA LYS A 80 -10.46 2.13 -16.47
C LYS A 80 -9.31 1.81 -15.51
N VAL A 81 -9.62 1.17 -14.39
CA VAL A 81 -8.62 0.69 -13.42
C VAL A 81 -8.07 -0.67 -13.89
N PRO A 82 -6.75 -0.80 -14.13
CA PRO A 82 -6.14 -2.08 -14.47
C PRO A 82 -6.32 -3.11 -13.34
N SER A 83 -6.65 -4.35 -13.71
CA SER A 83 -6.62 -5.49 -12.79
C SER A 83 -5.34 -6.27 -13.04
N THR A 84 -4.62 -6.67 -11.98
CA THR A 84 -3.45 -7.54 -12.11
C THR A 84 -3.76 -9.03 -12.03
N ALA A 85 -5.04 -9.42 -12.08
CA ALA A 85 -5.41 -10.83 -12.09
C ALA A 85 -5.00 -11.58 -13.37
N SER A 86 -4.34 -10.96 -14.34
CA SER A 86 -3.92 -11.66 -15.56
C SER A 86 -2.70 -11.00 -16.19
N THR A 87 -1.52 -11.62 -16.01
CA THR A 87 -0.58 -12.03 -17.07
C THR A 87 0.60 -12.78 -16.44
N SER A 88 0.49 -14.11 -16.30
CA SER A 88 1.58 -15.07 -16.63
C SER A 88 1.05 -16.50 -16.49
N ALA A 89 0.13 -16.87 -17.36
CA ALA A 89 0.01 -18.25 -17.81
C ALA A 89 0.92 -18.37 -19.05
N SER A 90 2.23 -18.40 -18.84
CA SER A 90 3.16 -18.79 -19.90
C SER A 90 3.21 -20.32 -19.93
N LYS A 91 2.57 -20.86 -20.96
CA LYS A 91 2.63 -22.25 -21.41
C LYS A 91 4.03 -22.83 -21.19
N SER A 92 4.12 -23.87 -20.37
CA SER A 92 5.23 -24.82 -20.39
C SER A 92 4.64 -26.20 -20.70
N PRO A 93 5.26 -27.01 -21.58
CA PRO A 93 4.66 -28.25 -22.08
C PRO A 93 4.44 -29.26 -20.95
N ARG A 94 3.23 -29.81 -20.95
CA ARG A 94 2.81 -30.97 -20.17
C ARG A 94 3.69 -32.17 -20.52
N VAL A 95 4.38 -32.72 -19.54
CA VAL A 95 4.75 -34.14 -19.53
C VAL A 95 3.95 -34.82 -18.42
N THR A 96 3.35 -35.94 -18.82
CA THR A 96 2.54 -36.95 -18.14
C THR A 96 3.00 -37.28 -16.71
N THR A 97 2.11 -37.59 -15.76
CA THR A 97 1.28 -38.80 -15.71
C THR A 97 0.06 -38.64 -14.80
N ALA A 98 -1.00 -39.41 -15.10
CA ALA A 98 -2.20 -39.57 -14.29
C ALA A 98 -2.02 -40.67 -13.22
N SER A 99 -2.60 -40.50 -12.04
CA SER A 99 -3.52 -41.47 -11.42
C SER A 99 -4.16 -40.91 -10.13
N PRO A 100 -5.40 -41.30 -9.76
CA PRO A 100 -6.25 -40.58 -8.80
C PRO A 100 -6.40 -41.29 -7.44
N ALA A 101 -6.62 -40.52 -6.36
CA ALA A 101 -7.36 -40.99 -5.17
C ALA A 101 -7.82 -39.83 -4.25
N THR A 102 -9.12 -39.59 -4.29
CA THR A 102 -10.07 -39.33 -3.20
C THR A 102 -9.51 -38.99 -1.80
N GLN A 103 -9.83 -37.81 -1.27
CA GLN A 103 -10.04 -37.63 0.18
C GLN A 103 -10.94 -36.42 0.52
N LYS A 104 -12.20 -36.77 0.79
CA LYS A 104 -13.11 -36.33 1.86
C LYS A 104 -12.87 -34.95 2.54
N LYS A 105 -13.85 -34.07 2.34
CA LYS A 105 -14.21 -32.91 3.16
C LYS A 105 -14.49 -33.31 4.62
N PRO A 106 -13.97 -32.55 5.60
CA PRO A 106 -14.81 -32.16 6.73
C PRO A 106 -14.94 -30.63 6.82
N ALA A 107 -16.19 -30.17 6.86
CA ALA A 107 -16.53 -28.84 7.32
C ALA A 107 -16.38 -28.79 8.84
N VAL A 108 -15.63 -27.83 9.36
CA VAL A 108 -15.67 -27.48 10.78
C VAL A 108 -15.79 -25.96 10.92
N VAL A 109 -17.04 -25.58 11.17
CA VAL A 109 -17.52 -24.63 12.19
C VAL A 109 -16.75 -23.32 12.37
N ALA A 110 -17.42 -22.25 11.93
CA ALA A 110 -17.15 -20.87 12.28
C ALA A 110 -17.25 -20.64 13.80
N ARG A 111 -16.26 -19.97 14.38
CA ARG A 111 -16.37 -19.36 15.71
C ARG A 111 -15.90 -17.91 15.63
N GLN A 112 -16.87 -17.00 15.71
CA GLN A 112 -16.65 -15.56 15.90
C GLN A 112 -15.96 -15.30 17.25
N PRO A 113 -15.01 -14.34 17.31
CA PRO A 113 -14.78 -13.55 18.50
C PRO A 113 -15.46 -12.18 18.34
N THR A 114 -16.38 -11.89 19.25
CA THR A 114 -17.04 -10.59 19.43
C THR A 114 -16.03 -9.52 19.85
N VAL A 115 -15.84 -8.50 19.02
CA VAL A 115 -14.99 -7.34 19.32
C VAL A 115 -15.81 -6.32 20.10
N LYS A 116 -15.46 -6.09 21.38
CA LYS A 116 -15.82 -4.86 22.09
C LYS A 116 -14.93 -3.73 21.57
N LYS A 117 -15.58 -2.70 21.03
CA LYS A 117 -15.07 -1.39 20.60
C LYS A 117 -14.70 -0.53 21.83
N PRO A 118 -13.47 0.00 21.93
CA PRO A 118 -13.23 1.22 22.69
C PRO A 118 -13.22 2.45 21.78
N ALA A 119 -13.84 3.50 22.29
CA ALA A 119 -14.08 4.79 21.64
C ALA A 119 -12.78 5.57 21.34
N ALA A 120 -12.85 6.40 20.30
CA ALA A 120 -11.80 7.28 19.85
C ALA A 120 -11.66 8.52 20.75
N THR A 121 -10.41 8.91 21.02
CA THR A 121 -10.06 10.27 21.46
C THR A 121 -8.96 10.81 20.55
N LYS A 122 -9.20 12.01 20.01
CA LYS A 122 -8.28 12.78 19.15
C LYS A 122 -7.15 13.36 20.01
N THR A 123 -5.89 13.27 19.55
CA THR A 123 -4.94 14.42 19.35
C THR A 123 -3.50 13.98 19.04
N THR A 124 -2.86 14.79 18.18
CA THR A 124 -1.42 15.10 18.04
C THR A 124 -0.43 14.11 17.38
N SER A 125 0.29 14.65 16.40
CA SER A 125 1.33 14.06 15.58
C SER A 125 2.59 13.70 16.36
N THR A 126 2.82 12.42 16.54
CA THR A 126 4.13 11.73 16.51
C THR A 126 3.79 10.26 16.30
N ALA A 127 3.53 9.87 15.05
CA ALA A 127 2.98 8.55 14.76
C ALA A 127 3.99 7.45 15.13
N LYS A 128 3.77 6.85 16.31
CA LYS A 128 4.40 5.61 16.77
C LYS A 128 4.16 4.54 15.67
N PRO A 129 5.16 3.73 15.30
CA PRO A 129 4.97 2.70 14.28
C PRO A 129 3.82 1.76 14.69
N VAL A 130 2.80 1.67 13.84
CA VAL A 130 1.70 0.72 14.04
C VAL A 130 2.17 -0.62 13.50
N LYS A 131 2.41 -1.56 14.40
CA LYS A 131 2.78 -2.93 14.04
C LYS A 131 1.67 -3.53 13.17
N GLY A 132 2.01 -4.11 12.02
CA GLY A 132 1.06 -4.82 11.14
C GLY A 132 0.58 -4.06 9.90
N THR A 133 1.12 -2.88 9.57
CA THR A 133 0.83 -2.22 8.28
C THR A 133 1.44 -2.95 7.08
N PHE A 134 2.57 -3.63 7.30
CA PHE A 134 3.29 -4.37 6.26
C PHE A 134 3.27 -5.86 6.57
N ILE A 135 3.22 -6.72 5.55
CA ILE A 135 3.41 -8.16 5.72
C ILE A 135 4.88 -8.54 5.51
N TRP A 136 5.27 -9.71 6.04
CA TRP A 136 6.57 -10.29 5.75
C TRP A 136 6.73 -10.53 4.24
N PRO A 137 7.80 -10.01 3.61
CA PRO A 137 8.01 -10.12 2.17
C PRO A 137 8.48 -11.51 1.71
N ALA A 138 8.96 -12.32 2.67
CA ALA A 138 9.32 -13.72 2.48
C ALA A 138 9.26 -14.45 3.83
N LYS A 139 9.05 -15.77 3.79
CA LYS A 139 9.09 -16.63 4.99
C LYS A 139 10.47 -17.27 5.11
N GLY A 140 11.25 -16.85 6.10
CA GLY A 140 12.62 -17.33 6.29
C GLY A 140 13.20 -16.94 7.65
N LYS A 141 14.47 -17.30 7.87
CA LYS A 141 15.17 -17.00 9.13
C LYS A 141 15.69 -15.56 9.10
N LEU A 142 15.46 -14.79 10.15
CA LEU A 142 16.08 -13.47 10.31
C LEU A 142 17.59 -13.64 10.56
N LEU A 143 18.42 -13.17 9.62
CA LEU A 143 19.89 -13.28 9.69
C LEU A 143 20.51 -12.03 10.29
N ASN A 144 20.17 -10.85 9.75
CA ASN A 144 20.67 -9.56 10.21
C ASN A 144 19.50 -8.63 10.54
N LYS A 145 19.69 -7.81 11.58
CA LYS A 145 18.68 -6.87 12.08
C LYS A 145 19.06 -5.44 11.73
N PHE A 146 18.05 -4.57 11.67
CA PHE A 146 18.25 -3.13 11.47
C PHE A 146 19.11 -2.52 12.59
N GLY A 147 19.98 -1.58 12.22
CA GLY A 147 20.80 -0.81 13.15
C GLY A 147 22.24 -1.32 13.24
N LYS A 148 22.93 -0.91 14.31
CA LYS A 148 24.33 -1.27 14.56
C LYS A 148 24.41 -2.70 15.09
N GLN A 149 25.18 -3.54 14.41
CA GLN A 149 25.52 -4.90 14.84
C GLN A 149 27.02 -5.12 14.58
N ASP A 150 27.77 -5.40 15.65
CA ASP A 150 29.22 -5.49 15.61
C ASP A 150 29.86 -4.25 14.96
N LYS A 151 30.58 -4.44 13.84
CA LYS A 151 31.22 -3.39 13.05
C LYS A 151 30.35 -2.86 11.90
N ASN A 152 29.15 -3.41 11.71
CA ASN A 152 28.26 -3.11 10.58
C ASN A 152 27.04 -2.29 11.02
N VAL A 153 26.50 -1.48 10.10
CA VAL A 153 25.23 -0.76 10.29
C VAL A 153 24.29 -1.15 9.17
N TYR A 154 23.24 -1.90 9.51
CA TYR A 154 22.25 -2.38 8.55
C TYR A 154 21.09 -1.39 8.44
N LYS A 155 20.78 -1.00 7.19
CA LYS A 155 19.66 -0.11 6.84
C LYS A 155 18.32 -0.83 6.75
N GLY A 156 18.31 -2.15 6.94
CA GLY A 156 17.15 -3.02 6.86
C GLY A 156 17.35 -4.30 7.65
N ILE A 157 16.58 -5.32 7.29
CA ILE A 157 16.74 -6.69 7.77
C ILE A 157 17.16 -7.60 6.63
N GLU A 158 17.88 -8.68 6.97
CA GLU A 158 18.16 -9.76 6.01
C GLU A 158 17.41 -11.02 6.40
N ILE A 159 16.66 -11.57 5.45
CA ILE A 159 15.84 -12.78 5.64
C ILE A 159 16.50 -13.90 4.84
N GLY A 160 17.04 -14.89 5.53
CA GLY A 160 17.63 -16.09 4.96
C GLY A 160 16.56 -16.95 4.30
N VAL A 161 16.66 -17.07 2.98
CA VAL A 161 15.78 -17.86 2.12
C VAL A 161 16.60 -18.43 0.96
N PRO A 162 16.26 -19.62 0.42
CA PRO A 162 16.90 -20.15 -0.78
C PRO A 162 16.83 -19.15 -1.95
N LYS A 163 17.84 -19.15 -2.83
CA LYS A 163 17.76 -18.42 -4.11
C LYS A 163 16.57 -18.94 -4.90
N GLY A 164 15.77 -18.05 -5.46
CA GLY A 164 14.55 -18.42 -6.18
C GLY A 164 13.27 -18.37 -5.36
N THR A 165 13.37 -18.11 -4.05
CA THR A 165 12.18 -17.95 -3.20
C THR A 165 11.36 -16.75 -3.67
N SER A 166 10.03 -16.91 -3.69
CA SER A 166 9.13 -15.82 -4.06
C SER A 166 9.23 -14.68 -3.03
N VAL A 167 9.45 -13.47 -3.54
CA VAL A 167 9.42 -12.23 -2.76
C VAL A 167 8.15 -11.48 -3.12
N VAL A 168 7.38 -11.11 -2.11
CA VAL A 168 6.10 -10.41 -2.27
C VAL A 168 6.17 -8.97 -1.80
N ALA A 169 5.31 -8.12 -2.35
CA ALA A 169 5.15 -6.75 -1.89
C ALA A 169 4.59 -6.74 -0.45
N ALA A 170 5.33 -6.12 0.46
CA ALA A 170 4.97 -5.99 1.87
C ALA A 170 3.74 -5.08 2.08
N ALA A 171 3.45 -4.18 1.14
CA ALA A 171 2.24 -3.37 1.09
C ALA A 171 1.91 -3.02 -0.37
N SER A 172 0.68 -2.60 -0.64
CA SER A 172 0.27 -2.10 -1.96
C SER A 172 1.05 -0.83 -2.30
N GLY A 173 1.51 -0.70 -3.54
CA GLY A 173 2.40 0.41 -3.92
C GLY A 173 2.68 0.52 -5.41
N LYS A 174 3.38 1.59 -5.78
CA LYS A 174 3.89 1.82 -7.14
C LYS A 174 5.37 1.45 -7.18
N VAL A 175 5.80 0.73 -8.22
CA VAL A 175 7.21 0.45 -8.47
C VAL A 175 7.88 1.73 -8.96
N ILE A 176 8.70 2.33 -8.11
CA ILE A 176 9.48 3.53 -8.46
C ILE A 176 10.89 3.18 -8.94
N TYR A 177 11.31 1.93 -8.77
CA TYR A 177 12.57 1.42 -9.26
C TYR A 177 12.53 -0.10 -9.43
N SER A 178 13.11 -0.60 -10.53
CA SER A 178 13.37 -2.03 -10.75
C SER A 178 14.62 -2.17 -11.62
N GLY A 179 15.72 -2.66 -11.05
CA GLY A 179 17.01 -2.77 -11.74
C GLY A 179 18.16 -3.04 -10.78
N SER A 180 19.41 -2.86 -11.25
CA SER A 180 20.63 -3.19 -10.48
C SER A 180 21.67 -2.06 -10.42
N ALA A 181 21.30 -0.84 -10.79
CA ALA A 181 22.20 0.32 -10.85
C ALA A 181 22.56 0.89 -9.47
N ILE A 182 21.85 0.50 -8.40
CA ILE A 182 22.12 1.00 -7.04
C ILE A 182 23.10 0.05 -6.36
N ALA A 183 24.35 0.52 -6.22
CA ALA A 183 25.44 -0.25 -5.61
C ALA A 183 25.09 -0.72 -4.19
N GLY A 184 25.57 -1.91 -3.83
CA GLY A 184 25.37 -2.51 -2.50
C GLY A 184 24.04 -3.25 -2.32
N TYR A 185 23.08 -3.14 -3.25
CA TYR A 185 21.77 -3.82 -3.18
C TYR A 185 21.59 -4.94 -4.21
N GLY A 186 22.52 -5.11 -5.14
CA GLY A 186 22.34 -6.05 -6.25
C GLY A 186 21.12 -5.68 -7.12
N ASN A 187 20.41 -6.66 -7.66
CA ASN A 187 19.13 -6.41 -8.31
C ASN A 187 18.06 -6.11 -7.24
N LEU A 188 17.33 -5.02 -7.41
CA LEU A 188 16.36 -4.56 -6.42
C LEU A 188 15.08 -3.99 -7.02
N VAL A 189 14.02 -4.04 -6.22
CA VAL A 189 12.74 -3.36 -6.44
C VAL A 189 12.56 -2.33 -5.33
N ILE A 190 12.07 -1.13 -5.65
CA ILE A 190 11.63 -0.14 -4.65
C ILE A 190 10.17 0.18 -4.92
N LEU A 191 9.33 0.05 -3.89
CA LEU A 191 7.93 0.41 -3.91
C LEU A 191 7.69 1.68 -3.11
N GLU A 192 6.92 2.61 -3.69
CA GLU A 192 6.30 3.74 -2.99
C GLU A 192 4.89 3.35 -2.53
N HIS A 193 4.56 3.69 -1.29
CA HIS A 193 3.29 3.40 -0.62
C HIS A 193 2.61 4.70 -0.18
N SER A 194 1.42 4.59 0.42
CA SER A 194 0.76 5.74 1.05
C SER A 194 1.61 6.34 2.17
N ASP A 195 1.28 7.59 2.55
CA ASP A 195 1.88 8.28 3.68
C ASP A 195 3.41 8.41 3.58
N SER A 196 3.96 8.53 2.36
CA SER A 196 5.41 8.66 2.12
C SER A 196 6.24 7.48 2.67
N TYR A 197 5.65 6.29 2.74
CA TYR A 197 6.41 5.08 3.01
C TYR A 197 7.00 4.50 1.74
N PHE A 198 8.17 3.87 1.86
CA PHE A 198 8.79 3.11 0.80
C PHE A 198 9.27 1.76 1.34
N SER A 199 9.26 0.74 0.49
CA SER A 199 9.91 -0.54 0.80
C SER A 199 10.93 -0.91 -0.27
N VAL A 200 12.05 -1.49 0.17
CA VAL A 200 13.17 -1.89 -0.69
C VAL A 200 13.35 -3.39 -0.59
N TYR A 201 13.45 -4.06 -1.74
CA TYR A 201 13.64 -5.51 -1.87
C TYR A 201 14.92 -5.73 -2.67
N GLY A 202 16.04 -5.90 -1.98
CA GLY A 202 17.36 -6.07 -2.57
C GLY A 202 17.81 -7.53 -2.60
N TYR A 203 18.94 -7.76 -3.28
CA TYR A 203 19.54 -9.09 -3.47
C TYR A 203 18.65 -10.03 -4.27
N ASN A 204 17.74 -9.50 -5.09
CA ASN A 204 16.94 -10.32 -5.97
C ASN A 204 17.86 -10.98 -7.00
N HIS A 205 17.53 -12.21 -7.42
CA HIS A 205 18.14 -12.74 -8.62
C HIS A 205 17.35 -12.32 -9.87
N LYS A 206 16.05 -12.05 -9.73
CA LYS A 206 15.16 -11.62 -10.81
C LYS A 206 14.05 -10.72 -10.26
N ASN A 207 13.84 -9.58 -10.90
CA ASN A 207 12.65 -8.75 -10.69
C ASN A 207 11.55 -9.21 -11.66
N LEU A 208 10.31 -9.25 -11.19
CA LEU A 208 9.14 -9.66 -11.98
C LEU A 208 8.24 -8.48 -12.36
N VAL A 209 8.57 -7.29 -11.86
CA VAL A 209 7.87 -6.03 -12.09
C VAL A 209 8.81 -4.99 -12.65
N LYS A 210 8.26 -3.99 -13.34
CA LYS A 210 8.97 -2.90 -14.00
C LYS A 210 8.64 -1.58 -13.33
N MET A 211 9.46 -0.57 -13.60
CA MET A 211 9.15 0.81 -13.20
C MET A 211 7.75 1.20 -13.67
N ASP A 212 7.05 1.96 -12.85
CA ASP A 212 5.66 2.40 -13.02
C ASP A 212 4.58 1.33 -12.87
N ASP A 213 4.93 0.06 -12.68
CA ASP A 213 3.95 -0.98 -12.34
C ASP A 213 3.28 -0.68 -10.99
N TYR A 214 2.02 -1.09 -10.85
CA TYR A 214 1.27 -1.03 -9.60
C TYR A 214 1.12 -2.44 -9.03
N VAL A 215 1.48 -2.63 -7.77
CA VAL A 215 1.40 -3.93 -7.06
C VAL A 215 0.50 -3.82 -5.83
N GLY A 216 -0.22 -4.89 -5.52
CA GLY A 216 -0.96 -5.06 -4.27
C GLY A 216 -0.10 -5.69 -3.18
N GLN A 217 -0.48 -5.51 -1.92
CA GLN A 217 0.13 -6.27 -0.82
C GLN A 217 0.01 -7.78 -1.09
N GLY A 218 1.12 -8.51 -0.98
CA GLY A 218 1.19 -9.94 -1.26
C GLY A 218 1.43 -10.31 -2.72
N ASP A 219 1.35 -9.35 -3.67
CA ASP A 219 1.70 -9.63 -5.06
C ASP A 219 3.16 -10.04 -5.16
N LYS A 220 3.45 -11.05 -5.99
CA LYS A 220 4.83 -11.50 -6.23
C LYS A 220 5.55 -10.49 -7.11
N ILE A 221 6.64 -9.92 -6.61
CA ILE A 221 7.37 -8.83 -7.29
C ILE A 221 8.79 -9.22 -7.72
N ALA A 222 9.37 -10.23 -7.09
CA ALA A 222 10.72 -10.65 -7.37
C ALA A 222 10.95 -12.09 -6.91
N LEU A 223 12.15 -12.59 -7.18
CA LEU A 223 12.66 -13.83 -6.65
C LEU A 223 14.00 -13.56 -5.95
N SER A 224 14.16 -14.08 -4.73
CA SER A 224 15.35 -13.86 -3.89
C SER A 224 16.62 -14.40 -4.54
N GLY A 225 17.76 -13.84 -4.15
CA GLY A 225 19.06 -14.16 -4.72
C GLY A 225 20.18 -14.05 -3.70
N LEU A 226 21.28 -13.45 -4.15
CA LEU A 226 22.53 -13.34 -3.39
C LEU A 226 22.88 -11.85 -3.20
N PRO A 227 23.46 -11.48 -2.06
CA PRO A 227 24.09 -10.17 -1.93
C PRO A 227 25.26 -10.03 -2.90
N PRO A 228 25.62 -8.79 -3.31
CA PRO A 228 26.87 -8.55 -4.00
C PRO A 228 28.02 -9.17 -3.22
N ASN A 229 28.82 -10.00 -3.88
CA ASN A 229 30.01 -10.66 -3.32
C ASN A 229 29.76 -11.66 -2.18
N GLY A 230 28.51 -12.05 -1.87
CA GLY A 230 28.23 -13.04 -0.83
C GLY A 230 27.64 -14.35 -1.36
N GLN A 231 27.87 -15.43 -0.61
CA GLN A 231 27.59 -16.80 -1.07
C GLN A 231 26.29 -17.40 -0.51
N SER A 232 25.77 -16.90 0.62
CA SER A 232 24.52 -17.42 1.18
C SER A 232 23.31 -16.62 0.66
N ALA A 233 22.29 -17.32 0.18
CA ALA A 233 21.08 -16.70 -0.33
C ALA A 233 20.24 -16.06 0.78
N ARG A 234 19.75 -14.84 0.50
CA ARG A 234 18.93 -14.05 1.41
C ARG A 234 18.23 -12.92 0.66
N LEU A 235 17.18 -12.38 1.26
CA LEU A 235 16.52 -11.13 0.84
C LEU A 235 17.01 -9.99 1.72
N HIS A 236 17.38 -8.85 1.14
CA HIS A 236 17.52 -7.59 1.87
C HIS A 236 16.20 -6.84 1.84
N PHE A 237 15.67 -6.46 3.00
CA PHE A 237 14.39 -5.76 3.10
C PHE A 237 14.50 -4.50 3.95
N GLU A 238 14.06 -3.37 3.40
CA GLU A 238 13.96 -2.11 4.14
C GLU A 238 12.54 -1.57 4.13
N ILE A 239 12.20 -0.84 5.19
CA ILE A 239 11.09 0.11 5.22
C ILE A 239 11.69 1.49 5.44
N ARG A 240 11.22 2.48 4.69
CA ARG A 240 11.67 3.86 4.76
C ARG A 240 10.48 4.79 4.94
N LYS A 241 10.65 5.84 5.73
CA LYS A 241 9.72 6.97 5.83
C LYS A 241 10.39 8.18 5.20
N GLY A 242 9.89 8.62 4.05
CA GLY A 242 10.60 9.57 3.21
C GLY A 242 12.00 9.05 2.88
N LYS A 243 13.03 9.83 3.19
CA LYS A 243 14.43 9.49 2.92
C LYS A 243 15.07 8.62 4.02
N SER A 244 14.43 8.40 5.16
CA SER A 244 15.04 7.73 6.32
C SER A 244 14.64 6.26 6.41
N ALA A 245 15.62 5.37 6.58
CA ALA A 245 15.37 3.97 6.88
C ALA A 245 14.89 3.81 8.34
N VAL A 246 13.89 2.96 8.56
CA VAL A 246 13.31 2.67 9.88
C VAL A 246 13.39 1.17 10.16
N ASN A 247 13.38 0.77 11.43
CA ASN A 247 13.46 -0.63 11.82
C ASN A 247 12.23 -1.42 11.30
N PRO A 248 12.38 -2.33 10.32
CA PRO A 248 11.25 -3.04 9.72
C PRO A 248 10.46 -3.91 10.71
N ILE A 249 11.12 -4.43 11.75
CA ILE A 249 10.47 -5.30 12.76
C ILE A 249 9.35 -4.58 13.53
N LEU A 250 9.36 -3.24 13.56
CA LEU A 250 8.30 -2.45 14.20
C LEU A 250 7.03 -2.33 13.34
N TYR A 251 7.09 -2.70 12.07
CA TYR A 251 6.01 -2.54 11.09
C TYR A 251 5.46 -3.87 10.56
N LEU A 252 6.24 -4.94 10.68
CA LEU A 252 5.88 -6.30 10.33
C LEU A 252 5.09 -6.98 11.48
N PRO A 253 4.19 -7.94 11.19
CA PRO A 253 3.44 -8.68 12.22
C PRO A 253 4.36 -9.55 13.09
#